data_AF-A0A952SN01-F1
#
_entry.id   AF-A0A952SN01-F1
#
_cell.length_a   1.000
_cell.length_b   1.000
_cell.length_c   1.000
_cell.angle_alpha   90.00
_cell.angle_beta   90.00
_cell.angle_gamma   90.00
#
_symmetry.space_group_name_H-M   'P 1'
#
loop_
_entity.id
_entity.type
_entity.pdbx_description
1 polymer ?
#
loop_
_entity_poly.entity_id
_entity_poly.type
_entity_poly.pdbx_seq_one_letter_code
_entity_poly.pdbx_strand_id
1 'polypeptide(L)'
;MSKTKQSRRQRTKGSGSLFRKTENGSWIARFWDHRGLRREHATRTSDRQTAERILNRLIAEDRLRRDGVIDPRHDRFAAEGRKPITEHISAYIAHCRHAGQSPHHVAQKETHLEAIVAGSKANRLTELTADSLEMHLSSLKESGRSARTINFARQIAVAFYAWCVKTGRAEANPLKVVPKQDESRDRRRVRRPLTVDELSRLLEVARVHGREAWYLAAALAGLRKGDMRRLQWRDVDFINSTLTIRHGKAKRQDVIPMHSQLAEALRQRFNEQPALPTAHVWSTTVTDQTRQKDFLRAGIARRVVVLDNDGQPVKVGSGSRTRVKTRIVAEDEEGRVIDLHALRTTLGTQLARAGVPPQIAQRIMRHSDYRTTQKHYTVLGLTDTAAAVERLPAISIGQPTMRATGTLAADPSTPPPFCHPMGCKTAPNDASRCDKASPTAARSGSTKPLQMQGFFRATAEICAKRANGLEPSTFSLEG
;
A
#
# COMPACT_ATOMS: atom_id res chain seq x y z
N MET A 1 63.97 -58.38 -36.54
CA MET A 1 62.59 -57.84 -36.59
C MET A 1 62.35 -56.93 -35.38
N SER A 2 62.62 -55.63 -35.52
CA SER A 2 62.56 -54.69 -34.39
C SER A 2 61.14 -54.13 -34.20
N LYS A 3 60.48 -54.48 -33.09
CA LYS A 3 59.16 -53.92 -32.73
C LYS A 3 59.33 -52.48 -32.24
N THR A 4 59.03 -51.50 -33.10
CA THR A 4 59.03 -50.08 -32.74
C THR A 4 57.98 -49.79 -31.67
N LYS A 5 58.41 -49.69 -30.40
CA LYS A 5 57.59 -49.20 -29.29
C LYS A 5 57.20 -47.75 -29.58
N GLN A 6 55.97 -47.51 -30.02
CA GLN A 6 55.42 -46.15 -30.12
C GLN A 6 55.46 -45.49 -28.74
N SER A 7 56.31 -44.47 -28.57
CA SER A 7 56.36 -43.71 -27.33
C SER A 7 55.02 -43.02 -27.11
N ARG A 8 54.32 -43.34 -26.02
CA ARG A 8 53.14 -42.58 -25.60
C ARG A 8 53.59 -41.17 -25.23
N ARG A 9 53.43 -40.21 -26.16
CA ARG A 9 53.68 -38.77 -25.91
C ARG A 9 53.00 -38.39 -24.59
N GLN A 10 53.81 -38.02 -23.60
CA GLN A 10 53.36 -37.68 -22.27
C GLN A 10 52.55 -36.38 -22.37
N ARG A 11 51.22 -36.49 -22.26
CA ARG A 11 50.29 -35.38 -22.49
C ARG A 11 50.42 -34.35 -21.37
N THR A 12 50.74 -33.11 -21.75
CA THR A 12 50.83 -31.95 -20.86
C THR A 12 49.55 -31.79 -20.03
N LYS A 13 49.70 -31.53 -18.72
CA LYS A 13 48.57 -31.28 -17.80
C LYS A 13 47.71 -30.13 -18.32
N GLY A 14 46.57 -30.45 -18.95
CA GLY A 14 45.68 -29.48 -19.59
C GLY A 14 45.23 -29.84 -21.01
N SER A 15 45.88 -30.80 -21.70
CA SER A 15 45.36 -31.34 -22.97
C SER A 15 44.23 -32.35 -22.68
N GLY A 16 43.02 -32.06 -23.17
CA GLY A 16 41.93 -33.03 -23.12
C GLY A 16 42.18 -34.28 -23.97
N SER A 17 41.27 -35.24 -23.89
CA SER A 17 41.33 -36.52 -24.59
C SER A 17 40.06 -36.77 -25.41
N LEU A 18 40.23 -37.20 -26.66
CA LEU A 18 39.15 -37.79 -27.47
C LEU A 18 39.14 -39.32 -27.30
N PHE A 19 37.95 -39.90 -27.23
CA PHE A 19 37.73 -41.35 -27.30
C PHE A 19 36.37 -41.66 -27.96
N ARG A 20 36.18 -42.88 -28.47
CA ARG A 20 34.91 -43.40 -29.00
C ARG A 20 34.49 -44.65 -28.22
N LYS A 21 33.19 -44.87 -28.00
CA LYS A 21 32.68 -46.06 -27.26
C LYS A 21 32.51 -47.29 -28.15
N THR A 22 32.23 -47.08 -29.43
CA THR A 22 32.12 -48.09 -30.50
C THR A 22 32.89 -47.57 -31.72
N GLU A 23 33.28 -48.44 -32.65
CA GLU A 23 34.12 -48.02 -33.77
C GLU A 23 33.44 -47.01 -34.70
N ASN A 24 32.16 -47.22 -34.97
CA ASN A 24 31.32 -46.32 -35.78
C ASN A 24 30.60 -45.25 -34.93
N GLY A 25 30.92 -45.13 -33.64
CA GLY A 25 30.31 -44.16 -32.74
C GLY A 25 30.93 -42.75 -32.86
N SER A 26 30.14 -41.71 -32.57
CA SER A 26 30.66 -40.34 -32.51
C SER A 26 31.75 -40.19 -31.44
N TRP A 27 32.73 -39.33 -31.71
CA TRP A 27 33.77 -39.02 -30.73
C TRP A 27 33.22 -38.31 -29.48
N ILE A 28 33.85 -38.57 -28.34
CA ILE A 28 33.57 -37.95 -27.05
C ILE A 28 34.81 -37.15 -26.63
N ALA A 29 34.65 -35.84 -26.50
CA ALA A 29 35.64 -34.93 -25.98
C ALA A 29 35.60 -34.94 -24.45
N ARG A 30 36.73 -35.18 -23.80
CA ARG A 30 36.87 -35.26 -22.34
C ARG A 30 37.96 -34.32 -21.86
N PHE A 31 37.60 -33.35 -21.04
CA PHE A 31 38.46 -32.24 -20.62
C PHE A 31 38.20 -31.87 -19.15
N TRP A 32 38.98 -30.91 -18.64
CA TRP A 32 38.85 -30.38 -17.28
C TRP A 32 38.30 -28.97 -17.36
N ASP A 33 37.22 -28.69 -16.62
CA ASP A 33 36.62 -27.36 -16.60
C ASP A 33 37.38 -26.36 -15.72
N HIS A 34 36.99 -25.09 -15.78
CA HIS A 34 37.58 -24.02 -14.97
C HIS A 34 37.47 -24.25 -13.45
N ARG A 35 36.61 -25.19 -13.00
CA ARG A 35 36.41 -25.57 -11.59
C ARG A 35 37.18 -26.84 -11.21
N GLY A 36 38.00 -27.38 -12.12
CA GLY A 36 38.74 -28.62 -11.90
C GLY A 36 37.90 -29.89 -11.99
N LEU A 37 36.66 -29.82 -12.50
CA LEU A 37 35.81 -31.00 -12.70
C LEU A 37 36.03 -31.58 -14.09
N ARG A 38 35.98 -32.92 -14.19
CA ARG A 38 36.10 -33.62 -15.48
C ARG A 38 34.77 -33.57 -16.22
N ARG A 39 34.77 -33.05 -17.45
CA ARG A 39 33.60 -32.98 -18.33
C ARG A 39 33.74 -33.91 -19.52
N GLU A 40 32.63 -34.48 -19.96
CA GLU A 40 32.52 -35.24 -21.21
C GLU A 40 31.46 -34.59 -22.09
N HIS A 41 31.81 -34.33 -23.35
CA HIS A 41 30.96 -33.70 -24.35
C HIS A 41 31.00 -34.56 -25.63
N ALA A 42 29.85 -35.13 -26.03
CA ALA A 42 29.75 -35.83 -27.30
C ALA A 42 29.91 -34.82 -28.44
N THR A 43 30.90 -35.00 -29.33
CA THR A 43 31.11 -34.08 -30.45
C THR A 43 30.06 -34.24 -31.55
N ARG A 44 29.32 -35.36 -31.53
CA ARG A 44 28.32 -35.77 -32.53
C ARG A 44 28.89 -35.90 -33.96
N THR A 45 30.21 -36.03 -34.09
CA THR A 45 30.91 -36.21 -35.37
C THR A 45 31.70 -37.52 -35.36
N SER A 46 31.75 -38.21 -36.50
CA SER A 46 32.55 -39.42 -36.74
C SER A 46 33.99 -39.08 -37.18
N ASP A 47 34.19 -37.97 -37.90
CA ASP A 47 35.52 -37.43 -38.20
C ASP A 47 36.26 -36.97 -36.92
N ARG A 48 37.51 -37.41 -36.83
CA ARG A 48 38.43 -37.12 -35.75
C ARG A 48 38.97 -35.69 -35.80
N GLN A 49 39.24 -35.13 -36.99
CA GLN A 49 39.82 -33.78 -37.10
C GLN A 49 38.80 -32.73 -36.63
N THR A 50 37.55 -32.85 -37.05
CA THR A 50 36.44 -32.01 -36.59
C THR A 50 36.20 -32.18 -35.09
N ALA A 51 36.27 -33.41 -34.57
CA ALA A 51 36.20 -33.65 -33.12
C ALA A 51 37.35 -33.00 -32.34
N GLU A 52 38.56 -32.93 -32.90
CA GLU A 52 39.72 -32.27 -32.31
C GLU A 52 39.60 -30.74 -32.33
N ARG A 53 39.06 -30.16 -33.40
CA ARG A 53 38.67 -28.73 -33.45
C ARG A 53 37.62 -28.39 -32.37
N ILE A 54 36.62 -29.26 -32.19
CA ILE A 54 35.60 -29.09 -31.12
C ILE A 54 36.22 -29.19 -29.73
N LEU A 55 37.11 -30.16 -29.49
CA LEU A 55 37.83 -30.28 -28.20
C LEU A 55 38.68 -29.04 -27.91
N ASN A 56 39.44 -28.55 -28.90
CA ASN A 56 40.28 -27.37 -28.74
C ASN A 56 39.46 -26.10 -28.47
N ARG A 57 38.30 -25.95 -29.11
CA ARG A 57 37.34 -24.86 -28.80
C ARG A 57 36.86 -24.94 -27.35
N LEU A 58 36.43 -26.11 -26.88
CA LEU A 58 35.95 -26.29 -25.49
C LEU A 58 37.06 -25.98 -24.46
N ILE A 59 38.30 -26.40 -24.73
CA ILE A 59 39.46 -26.07 -23.88
C ILE A 59 39.76 -24.57 -23.91
N ALA A 60 39.62 -23.90 -25.06
CA ALA A 60 39.84 -22.46 -25.18
C ALA A 60 38.75 -21.65 -24.45
N GLU A 61 37.47 -22.01 -24.60
CA GLU A 61 36.37 -21.39 -23.85
C GLU A 61 36.57 -21.54 -22.33
N ASP A 62 37.01 -22.70 -21.84
CA ASP A 62 37.28 -22.90 -20.41
C ASP A 62 38.57 -22.23 -19.90
N ARG A 63 39.54 -21.94 -20.78
CA ARG A 63 40.64 -21.03 -20.45
C ARG A 63 40.11 -19.60 -20.28
N LEU A 64 39.32 -19.10 -21.22
CA LEU A 64 38.70 -17.77 -21.13
C LEU A 64 37.81 -17.62 -19.87
N ARG A 65 37.17 -18.69 -19.40
CA ARG A 65 36.47 -18.71 -18.09
C ARG A 65 37.40 -18.68 -16.88
N ARG A 66 38.55 -19.37 -16.94
CA ARG A 66 39.59 -19.34 -15.88
C ARG A 66 40.27 -17.98 -15.79
N ASP A 67 40.52 -17.38 -16.95
CA ASP A 67 41.22 -16.10 -17.09
C ASP A 67 40.26 -14.90 -16.89
N GLY A 68 38.99 -15.16 -16.53
CA GLY A 68 37.99 -14.15 -16.17
C GLY A 68 37.32 -13.41 -17.34
N VAL A 69 37.67 -13.74 -18.59
CA VAL A 69 37.16 -13.09 -19.81
C VAL A 69 35.71 -13.50 -20.12
N ILE A 70 35.32 -14.74 -19.78
CA ILE A 70 33.93 -15.19 -19.81
C ILE A 70 33.42 -15.27 -18.38
N ASP A 71 32.50 -14.38 -17.98
CA ASP A 71 31.92 -14.37 -16.62
C ASP A 71 31.16 -15.69 -16.36
N PRO A 72 31.59 -16.51 -15.37
CA PRO A 72 30.91 -17.76 -14.99
C PRO A 72 29.47 -17.57 -14.52
N ARG A 73 29.02 -16.33 -14.27
CA ARG A 73 27.61 -15.98 -14.02
C ARG A 73 26.73 -16.21 -15.24
N HIS A 74 27.20 -15.97 -16.47
CA HIS A 74 26.40 -16.21 -17.68
C HIS A 74 26.06 -17.68 -17.87
N ASP A 75 27.03 -18.59 -17.68
CA ASP A 75 26.76 -20.04 -17.69
C ASP A 75 25.76 -20.45 -16.59
N ARG A 76 25.83 -19.79 -15.43
CA ARG A 76 24.88 -20.02 -14.32
C ARG A 76 23.47 -19.53 -14.67
N PHE A 77 23.32 -18.36 -15.28
CA PHE A 77 22.02 -17.88 -15.76
C PHE A 77 21.44 -18.80 -16.84
N ALA A 78 22.27 -19.29 -17.76
CA ALA A 78 21.85 -20.27 -18.77
C ALA A 78 21.42 -21.61 -18.14
N ALA A 79 22.12 -22.08 -17.09
CA ALA A 79 21.75 -23.30 -16.36
C ALA A 79 20.47 -23.13 -15.52
N GLU A 80 20.31 -21.99 -14.84
CA GLU A 80 19.13 -21.69 -14.02
C GLU A 80 17.89 -21.37 -14.89
N GLY A 81 18.06 -20.73 -16.06
CA GLY A 81 16.99 -20.52 -17.05
C GLY A 81 16.51 -21.82 -17.73
N ARG A 82 17.33 -22.88 -17.72
CA ARG A 82 16.92 -24.22 -18.18
C ARG A 82 16.03 -24.98 -17.19
N LYS A 83 15.92 -24.52 -15.94
CA LYS A 83 15.02 -25.12 -14.94
C LYS A 83 13.59 -24.59 -15.07
N PRO A 84 12.57 -25.37 -14.66
CA PRO A 84 11.19 -24.89 -14.64
C PRO A 84 11.02 -23.77 -13.61
N ILE A 85 10.14 -22.82 -13.91
CA ILE A 85 9.86 -21.68 -13.03
C ILE A 85 9.30 -22.10 -11.67
N THR A 86 8.64 -23.26 -11.60
CA THR A 86 8.11 -23.85 -10.36
C THR A 86 9.20 -24.22 -9.35
N GLU A 87 10.39 -24.65 -9.79
CA GLU A 87 11.56 -24.89 -8.90
C GLU A 87 12.07 -23.57 -8.31
N HIS A 88 12.07 -22.50 -9.12
CA HIS A 88 12.46 -21.16 -8.65
C HIS A 88 11.43 -20.61 -7.64
N ILE A 89 10.13 -20.81 -7.88
CA ILE A 89 9.05 -20.41 -6.97
C ILE A 89 9.14 -21.17 -5.65
N SER A 90 9.26 -22.50 -5.66
CA SER A 90 9.35 -23.29 -4.42
C SER A 90 10.58 -22.88 -3.59
N ALA A 91 11.72 -22.63 -4.23
CA ALA A 91 12.92 -22.09 -3.57
C ALA A 91 12.72 -20.67 -3.00
N TYR A 92 12.01 -19.78 -3.70
CA TYR A 92 11.67 -18.43 -3.19
C TYR A 92 10.68 -18.48 -2.01
N ILE A 93 9.71 -19.38 -2.06
CA ILE A 93 8.75 -19.60 -0.98
C ILE A 93 9.46 -20.19 0.24
N ALA A 94 10.35 -21.17 0.08
CA ALA A 94 11.21 -21.67 1.14
C ALA A 94 12.08 -20.56 1.76
N HIS A 95 12.68 -19.69 0.93
CA HIS A 95 13.40 -18.50 1.39
C HIS A 95 12.49 -17.54 2.19
N CYS A 96 11.25 -17.29 1.75
CA CYS A 96 10.30 -16.44 2.48
C CYS A 96 9.89 -17.04 3.83
N ARG A 97 9.74 -18.37 3.93
CA ARG A 97 9.49 -19.09 5.18
C ARG A 97 10.70 -18.97 6.12
N HIS A 98 11.91 -19.23 5.64
CA HIS A 98 13.15 -19.09 6.42
C HIS A 98 13.40 -17.65 6.89
N ALA A 99 13.06 -16.64 6.08
CA ALA A 99 13.15 -15.23 6.45
C ALA A 99 12.12 -14.77 7.51
N GLY A 100 11.34 -15.67 8.12
CA GLY A 100 10.39 -15.36 9.19
C GLY A 100 9.19 -14.52 8.74
N GLN A 101 8.79 -14.61 7.48
CA GLN A 101 7.58 -13.93 7.00
C GLN A 101 6.31 -14.64 7.50
N SER A 102 5.24 -13.88 7.73
CA SER A 102 3.96 -14.41 8.21
C SER A 102 3.43 -15.53 7.29
N PRO A 103 3.02 -16.70 7.81
CA PRO A 103 2.55 -17.83 6.98
C PRO A 103 1.45 -17.44 5.99
N HIS A 104 0.48 -16.62 6.41
CA HIS A 104 -0.56 -16.10 5.53
C HIS A 104 -0.02 -15.27 4.34
N HIS A 105 1.05 -14.49 4.56
CA HIS A 105 1.67 -13.70 3.49
C HIS A 105 2.51 -14.56 2.55
N VAL A 106 3.13 -15.63 3.06
CA VAL A 106 3.81 -16.64 2.24
C VAL A 106 2.79 -17.36 1.34
N ALA A 107 1.68 -17.85 1.90
CA ALA A 107 0.62 -18.49 1.13
C ALA A 107 0.03 -17.55 0.05
N GLN A 108 -0.16 -16.26 0.36
CA GLN A 108 -0.53 -15.26 -0.65
C GLN A 108 0.49 -15.14 -1.78
N LYS A 109 1.79 -15.15 -1.48
CA LYS A 109 2.84 -15.12 -2.52
C LYS A 109 2.81 -16.36 -3.39
N GLU A 110 2.63 -17.53 -2.79
CA GLU A 110 2.54 -18.84 -3.44
C GLU A 110 1.38 -18.82 -4.45
N THR A 111 0.14 -18.58 -3.99
CA THR A 111 -1.06 -18.50 -4.85
C THR A 111 -0.95 -17.43 -5.94
N HIS A 112 -0.38 -16.25 -5.64
CA HIS A 112 -0.21 -15.21 -6.67
C HIS A 112 0.86 -15.57 -7.71
N LEU A 113 1.98 -16.19 -7.33
CA LEU A 113 3.01 -16.62 -8.28
C LEU A 113 2.51 -17.75 -9.17
N GLU A 114 1.76 -18.71 -8.62
CA GLU A 114 1.10 -19.77 -9.39
C GLU A 114 0.10 -19.19 -10.40
N ALA A 115 -0.74 -18.24 -9.98
CA ALA A 115 -1.67 -17.56 -10.87
C ALA A 115 -0.97 -16.74 -11.96
N ILE A 116 0.16 -16.09 -11.65
CA ILE A 116 0.99 -15.37 -12.62
C ILE A 116 1.60 -16.33 -13.64
N VAL A 117 2.14 -17.47 -13.20
CA VAL A 117 2.68 -18.51 -14.11
C VAL A 117 1.59 -19.07 -15.02
N ALA A 118 0.44 -19.43 -14.47
CA ALA A 118 -0.68 -19.95 -15.25
C ALA A 118 -1.21 -18.92 -16.28
N GLY A 119 -1.33 -17.65 -15.88
CA GLY A 119 -1.83 -16.58 -16.74
C GLY A 119 -0.83 -16.07 -17.79
N SER A 120 0.46 -16.09 -17.48
CA SER A 120 1.54 -15.71 -18.42
C SER A 120 2.01 -16.85 -19.32
N LYS A 121 1.62 -18.10 -19.01
CA LYS A 121 2.07 -19.34 -19.66
C LYS A 121 3.59 -19.55 -19.63
N ALA A 122 4.31 -18.85 -18.76
CA ALA A 122 5.76 -18.95 -18.63
C ALA A 122 6.16 -20.25 -17.90
N ASN A 123 6.84 -21.16 -18.61
CA ASN A 123 7.43 -22.36 -18.04
C ASN A 123 8.84 -22.10 -17.49
N ARG A 124 9.52 -21.07 -18.01
CA ARG A 124 10.91 -20.71 -17.67
C ARG A 124 11.03 -19.29 -17.14
N LEU A 125 12.10 -19.02 -16.39
CA LEU A 125 12.40 -17.68 -15.87
C LEU A 125 12.61 -16.64 -16.98
N THR A 126 13.09 -17.07 -18.16
CA THR A 126 13.28 -16.23 -19.36
C THR A 126 11.98 -15.90 -20.10
N GLU A 127 10.93 -16.71 -19.93
CA GLU A 127 9.61 -16.52 -20.54
C GLU A 127 8.72 -15.57 -19.72
N LEU A 128 9.08 -15.33 -18.45
CA LEU A 128 8.44 -14.33 -17.59
C LEU A 128 8.99 -12.92 -17.91
N THR A 129 8.57 -12.37 -19.05
CA THR A 129 8.90 -11.03 -19.54
C THR A 129 7.96 -9.96 -18.98
N ALA A 130 8.23 -8.68 -19.28
CA ALA A 130 7.31 -7.58 -18.96
C ALA A 130 5.94 -7.81 -19.62
N ASP A 131 5.91 -8.10 -20.92
CA ASP A 131 4.70 -8.34 -21.71
C ASP A 131 3.91 -9.54 -21.16
N SER A 132 4.57 -10.62 -20.75
CA SER A 132 3.90 -11.80 -20.20
C SER A 132 3.24 -11.52 -18.85
N LEU A 133 3.85 -10.65 -18.04
CA LEU A 133 3.22 -10.12 -16.83
C LEU A 133 2.06 -9.19 -17.18
N GLU A 134 2.19 -8.28 -18.15
CA GLU A 134 1.12 -7.37 -18.57
C GLU A 134 -0.11 -8.11 -19.10
N MET A 135 0.05 -9.18 -19.90
CA MET A 135 -1.05 -10.05 -20.31
C MET A 135 -1.83 -10.61 -19.10
N HIS A 136 -1.12 -11.08 -18.06
CA HIS A 136 -1.78 -11.55 -16.84
C HIS A 136 -2.44 -10.41 -16.04
N LEU A 137 -1.80 -9.25 -15.92
CA LEU A 137 -2.40 -8.10 -15.22
C LEU A 137 -3.63 -7.55 -15.96
N SER A 138 -3.68 -7.64 -17.29
CA SER A 138 -4.83 -7.31 -18.12
C SER A 138 -5.99 -8.29 -17.93
N SER A 139 -5.75 -9.61 -17.91
CA SER A 139 -6.84 -10.57 -17.62
C SER A 139 -7.37 -10.45 -16.17
N LEU A 140 -6.53 -10.03 -15.21
CA LEU A 140 -7.01 -9.63 -13.88
C LEU A 140 -7.88 -8.36 -13.93
N LYS A 141 -7.60 -7.41 -14.83
CA LYS A 141 -8.40 -6.20 -15.02
C LYS A 141 -9.75 -6.50 -15.68
N GLU A 142 -9.76 -7.34 -16.72
CA GLU A 142 -10.95 -7.81 -17.44
C GLU A 142 -11.87 -8.63 -16.53
N SER A 143 -11.32 -9.52 -15.69
CA SER A 143 -12.06 -10.24 -14.64
C SER A 143 -12.47 -9.35 -13.45
N GLY A 144 -12.44 -8.03 -13.62
CA GLY A 144 -12.96 -7.05 -12.67
C GLY A 144 -12.20 -6.99 -11.35
N ARG A 145 -10.92 -7.37 -11.28
CA ARG A 145 -10.12 -7.20 -10.05
C ARG A 145 -9.79 -5.72 -9.81
N SER A 146 -9.56 -5.36 -8.54
CA SER A 146 -9.21 -3.99 -8.17
C SER A 146 -7.75 -3.66 -8.53
N ALA A 147 -7.47 -2.39 -8.85
CA ALA A 147 -6.13 -1.87 -9.13
C ALA A 147 -5.12 -2.24 -8.03
N ARG A 148 -5.57 -2.25 -6.77
CA ARG A 148 -4.77 -2.69 -5.61
C ARG A 148 -4.39 -4.17 -5.65
N THR A 149 -5.31 -5.04 -6.09
CA THR A 149 -5.04 -6.48 -6.26
C THR A 149 -4.05 -6.71 -7.41
N ILE A 150 -4.23 -6.00 -8.52
CA ILE A 150 -3.33 -6.03 -9.68
C ILE A 150 -1.93 -5.54 -9.28
N ASN A 151 -1.83 -4.41 -8.57
CA ASN A 151 -0.58 -3.89 -8.01
C ASN A 151 0.09 -4.85 -7.03
N PHE A 152 -0.67 -5.61 -6.24
CA PHE A 152 -0.13 -6.61 -5.32
C PHE A 152 0.45 -7.82 -6.07
N ALA A 153 -0.25 -8.34 -7.08
CA ALA A 153 0.28 -9.39 -7.95
C ALA A 153 1.59 -8.94 -8.65
N ARG A 154 1.59 -7.74 -9.25
CA ARG A 154 2.79 -7.10 -9.81
C ARG A 154 3.92 -6.98 -8.77
N GLN A 155 3.61 -6.54 -7.56
CA GLN A 155 4.60 -6.39 -6.48
C GLN A 155 5.24 -7.73 -6.11
N ILE A 156 4.46 -8.81 -6.07
CA ILE A 156 4.94 -10.17 -5.78
C ILE A 156 5.86 -10.67 -6.91
N ALA A 157 5.44 -10.52 -8.17
CA ALA A 157 6.26 -10.85 -9.35
C ALA A 157 7.62 -10.11 -9.35
N VAL A 158 7.59 -8.79 -9.18
CA VAL A 158 8.82 -7.96 -9.15
C VAL A 158 9.73 -8.35 -7.99
N ALA A 159 9.18 -8.66 -6.81
CA ALA A 159 9.95 -9.10 -5.65
C ALA A 159 10.57 -10.50 -5.83
N PHE A 160 9.83 -11.44 -6.43
CA PHE A 160 10.34 -12.76 -6.81
C PHE A 160 11.52 -12.65 -7.78
N TYR A 161 11.35 -11.90 -8.87
CA TYR A 161 12.42 -11.74 -9.86
C TYR A 161 13.64 -10.97 -9.29
N ALA A 162 13.42 -10.01 -8.38
CA ALA A 162 14.51 -9.36 -7.66
C ALA A 162 15.30 -10.33 -6.75
N TRP A 163 14.64 -11.32 -6.16
CA TRP A 163 15.30 -12.40 -5.44
C TRP A 163 16.06 -13.36 -6.39
N CYS A 164 15.53 -13.65 -7.58
CA CYS A 164 16.24 -14.40 -8.61
C CYS A 164 17.54 -13.70 -9.02
N VAL A 165 17.53 -12.37 -9.21
CA VAL A 165 18.75 -11.59 -9.46
C VAL A 165 19.71 -11.67 -8.27
N LYS A 166 19.24 -11.40 -7.05
CA LYS A 166 20.08 -11.44 -5.84
C LYS A 166 20.72 -12.81 -5.58
N THR A 167 20.09 -13.90 -6.00
CA THR A 167 20.60 -15.26 -5.82
C THR A 167 21.44 -15.77 -7.01
N GLY A 168 21.64 -14.95 -8.06
CA GLY A 168 22.41 -15.32 -9.25
C GLY A 168 21.69 -16.30 -10.16
N ARG A 169 20.35 -16.27 -10.20
CA ARG A 169 19.49 -17.06 -11.10
C ARG A 169 19.12 -16.30 -12.38
N ALA A 170 19.15 -14.96 -12.32
CA ALA A 170 18.96 -14.06 -13.46
C ALA A 170 19.93 -12.87 -13.37
N GLU A 171 20.19 -12.23 -14.51
CA GLU A 171 21.09 -11.08 -14.62
C GLU A 171 20.40 -9.78 -14.16
N ALA A 172 19.22 -9.51 -14.72
CA ALA A 172 18.42 -8.31 -14.47
C ALA A 172 16.96 -8.68 -14.13
N ASN A 173 16.17 -7.68 -13.72
CA ASN A 173 14.75 -7.85 -13.41
C ASN A 173 13.90 -7.11 -14.45
N PRO A 174 13.39 -7.79 -15.49
CA PRO A 174 12.63 -7.17 -16.57
C PRO A 174 11.27 -6.64 -16.09
N LEU A 175 10.71 -7.23 -15.03
CA LEU A 175 9.36 -6.91 -14.53
C LEU A 175 9.26 -5.53 -13.85
N LYS A 176 10.39 -4.85 -13.62
CA LYS A 176 10.41 -3.52 -13.00
C LYS A 176 9.72 -2.45 -13.87
N VAL A 177 9.79 -2.58 -15.20
CA VAL A 177 9.33 -1.55 -16.16
C VAL A 177 7.81 -1.42 -16.21
N VAL A 178 7.09 -2.53 -16.02
CA VAL A 178 5.62 -2.59 -16.00
C VAL A 178 5.08 -1.52 -15.03
N PRO A 179 4.17 -0.62 -15.42
CA PRO A 179 3.70 0.44 -14.52
C PRO A 179 2.81 -0.10 -13.38
N LYS A 180 2.55 0.72 -12.36
CA LYS A 180 1.50 0.46 -11.37
C LYS A 180 0.17 1.05 -11.87
N GLN A 181 -0.93 0.37 -11.55
CA GLN A 181 -2.27 0.91 -11.76
C GLN A 181 -2.58 1.99 -10.70
N ASP A 182 -3.35 3.00 -11.09
CA ASP A 182 -3.74 4.11 -10.22
C ASP A 182 -4.86 3.70 -9.24
N GLU A 183 -4.47 3.40 -7.98
CA GLU A 183 -5.41 3.07 -6.90
C GLU A 183 -6.31 4.25 -6.48
N SER A 184 -6.00 5.49 -6.89
CA SER A 184 -6.83 6.67 -6.55
C SER A 184 -8.04 6.84 -7.47
N ARG A 185 -7.96 6.33 -8.72
CA ARG A 185 -9.10 6.23 -9.64
C ARG A 185 -10.01 5.06 -9.30
N ASP A 186 -9.46 3.95 -8.79
CA ASP A 186 -10.22 2.73 -8.46
C ASP A 186 -10.79 2.71 -7.02
N ARG A 187 -11.51 3.76 -6.62
CA ARG A 187 -12.06 3.94 -5.25
C ARG A 187 -13.31 3.10 -4.94
N ARG A 188 -13.27 1.79 -5.17
CA ARG A 188 -14.41 0.86 -4.99
C ARG A 188 -14.95 0.68 -3.57
N ARG A 189 -14.22 1.13 -2.54
CA ARG A 189 -14.60 0.96 -1.12
C ARG A 189 -14.19 2.19 -0.31
N VAL A 190 -15.04 3.21 -0.31
CA VAL A 190 -14.93 4.34 0.61
C VAL A 190 -15.50 3.90 1.95
N ARG A 191 -14.75 4.09 3.05
CA ARG A 191 -15.29 3.88 4.41
C ARG A 191 -15.77 5.20 4.96
N ARG A 192 -16.90 5.19 5.66
CA ARG A 192 -17.33 6.32 6.50
C ARG A 192 -17.21 5.98 8.00
N PRO A 193 -17.10 6.98 8.89
CA PRO A 193 -17.34 6.77 10.32
C PRO A 193 -18.82 6.41 10.57
N LEU A 194 -19.07 5.78 11.72
CA LEU A 194 -20.42 5.65 12.29
C LEU A 194 -20.87 7.00 12.87
N THR A 195 -22.17 7.26 12.88
CA THR A 195 -22.76 8.35 13.68
C THR A 195 -22.74 7.99 15.17
N VAL A 196 -23.02 8.97 16.04
CA VAL A 196 -23.14 8.72 17.49
C VAL A 196 -24.31 7.78 17.77
N ASP A 197 -25.47 8.03 17.15
CA ASP A 197 -26.67 7.19 17.25
C ASP A 197 -26.43 5.75 16.77
N GLU A 198 -25.80 5.55 15.60
CA GLU A 198 -25.45 4.21 15.11
C GLU A 198 -24.50 3.48 16.07
N LEU A 199 -23.55 4.21 16.68
CA LEU A 199 -22.64 3.62 17.66
C LEU A 199 -23.39 3.23 18.94
N SER A 200 -24.32 4.06 19.44
CA SER A 200 -25.19 3.73 20.58
C SER A 200 -26.02 2.48 20.32
N ARG A 201 -26.77 2.42 19.21
CA ARG A 201 -27.57 1.24 18.81
C ARG A 201 -26.71 -0.01 18.66
N LEU A 202 -25.48 0.11 18.16
CA LEU A 202 -24.53 -1.00 18.07
C LEU A 202 -24.10 -1.49 19.46
N LEU A 203 -23.83 -0.57 20.39
CA LEU A 203 -23.37 -0.90 21.74
C LEU A 203 -24.48 -1.56 22.57
N GLU A 204 -25.73 -1.12 22.43
CA GLU A 204 -26.91 -1.77 23.03
C GLU A 204 -27.04 -3.24 22.59
N VAL A 205 -27.04 -3.48 21.27
CA VAL A 205 -27.06 -4.84 20.69
C VAL A 205 -25.84 -5.66 21.13
N ALA A 206 -24.68 -5.01 21.29
CA ALA A 206 -23.47 -5.66 21.73
C ALA A 206 -23.52 -6.05 23.21
N ARG A 207 -24.07 -5.21 24.08
CA ARG A 207 -24.23 -5.44 25.53
C ARG A 207 -25.08 -6.68 25.79
N VAL A 208 -26.25 -6.77 25.14
CA VAL A 208 -27.16 -7.94 25.15
C VAL A 208 -26.47 -9.25 24.71
N HIS A 209 -25.33 -9.16 24.02
CA HIS A 209 -24.60 -10.32 23.52
C HIS A 209 -23.16 -10.45 24.06
N GLY A 210 -22.79 -9.74 25.14
CA GLY A 210 -21.46 -9.81 25.76
C GLY A 210 -20.31 -9.33 24.86
N ARG A 211 -20.62 -8.48 23.86
CA ARG A 211 -19.67 -7.96 22.85
C ARG A 211 -19.34 -6.48 23.01
N GLU A 212 -19.90 -5.78 23.99
CA GLU A 212 -19.73 -4.34 24.18
C GLU A 212 -18.25 -3.94 24.26
N ALA A 213 -17.48 -4.53 25.19
CA ALA A 213 -16.06 -4.24 25.34
C ALA A 213 -15.24 -4.46 24.04
N TRP A 214 -15.65 -5.39 23.17
CA TRP A 214 -14.99 -5.60 21.88
C TRP A 214 -15.22 -4.43 20.90
N TYR A 215 -16.44 -3.91 20.84
CA TYR A 215 -16.75 -2.76 19.99
C TYR A 215 -16.20 -1.46 20.56
N LEU A 216 -16.25 -1.25 21.88
CA LEU A 216 -15.58 -0.11 22.55
C LEU A 216 -14.05 -0.13 22.34
N ALA A 217 -13.41 -1.29 22.38
CA ALA A 217 -11.98 -1.41 22.09
C ALA A 217 -11.62 -1.01 20.64
N ALA A 218 -12.52 -1.26 19.69
CA ALA A 218 -12.36 -0.84 18.30
C ALA A 218 -12.71 0.66 18.09
N ALA A 219 -13.70 1.18 18.81
CA ALA A 219 -14.27 2.53 18.61
C ALA A 219 -13.61 3.63 19.46
N LEU A 220 -13.13 3.32 20.67
CA LEU A 220 -12.55 4.31 21.61
C LEU A 220 -11.03 4.16 21.76
N ALA A 221 -10.52 2.92 21.78
CA ALA A 221 -9.06 2.64 21.77
C ALA A 221 -8.50 2.38 20.36
N GLY A 222 -9.36 2.35 19.34
CA GLY A 222 -8.96 2.19 17.94
C GLY A 222 -8.24 0.87 17.64
N LEU A 223 -8.41 -0.18 18.46
CA LEU A 223 -7.65 -1.41 18.32
C LEU A 223 -7.99 -2.13 17.00
N ARG A 224 -6.97 -2.68 16.34
CA ARG A 224 -7.17 -3.47 15.11
C ARG A 224 -7.66 -4.87 15.50
N LYS A 225 -8.39 -5.57 14.60
CA LYS A 225 -8.86 -6.96 14.82
C LYS A 225 -7.76 -7.91 15.31
N GLY A 226 -6.54 -7.76 14.79
CA GLY A 226 -5.37 -8.53 15.20
C GLY A 226 -4.73 -8.10 16.53
N ASP A 227 -4.90 -6.83 16.92
CA ASP A 227 -4.45 -6.32 18.22
C ASP A 227 -5.40 -6.84 19.31
N MET A 228 -6.72 -6.69 19.14
CA MET A 228 -7.74 -7.19 20.06
C MET A 228 -7.61 -8.70 20.28
N ARG A 229 -7.40 -9.48 19.21
CA ARG A 229 -7.15 -10.94 19.27
C ARG A 229 -5.96 -11.36 20.13
N ARG A 230 -5.01 -10.46 20.40
CA ARG A 230 -3.76 -10.74 21.11
C ARG A 230 -3.69 -10.04 22.48
N LEU A 231 -4.64 -9.18 22.78
CA LEU A 231 -4.68 -8.44 24.04
C LEU A 231 -4.90 -9.42 25.20
N GLN A 232 -4.01 -9.38 26.19
CA GLN A 232 -4.09 -10.21 27.39
C GLN A 232 -4.42 -9.35 28.62
N TRP A 233 -4.91 -9.95 29.70
CA TRP A 233 -5.29 -9.19 30.89
C TRP A 233 -4.13 -8.42 31.54
N ARG A 234 -2.89 -8.94 31.46
CA ARG A 234 -1.65 -8.24 31.85
C ARG A 234 -1.31 -7.00 31.00
N ASP A 235 -2.03 -6.78 29.91
CA ASP A 235 -1.87 -5.63 29.03
C ASP A 235 -2.88 -4.52 29.36
N VAL A 236 -3.82 -4.78 30.28
CA VAL A 236 -4.85 -3.84 30.74
C VAL A 236 -4.45 -3.29 32.10
N ASP A 237 -4.09 -2.01 32.15
CA ASP A 237 -3.80 -1.32 33.40
C ASP A 237 -5.02 -0.49 33.82
N PHE A 238 -5.74 -0.99 34.82
CA PHE A 238 -6.92 -0.36 35.39
C PHE A 238 -6.61 0.76 36.40
N ILE A 239 -5.35 0.92 36.83
CA ILE A 239 -4.91 1.96 37.76
C ILE A 239 -4.54 3.21 36.95
N ASN A 240 -3.62 3.06 36.00
CA ASN A 240 -3.18 4.14 35.12
C ASN A 240 -4.14 4.38 33.95
N SER A 241 -5.20 3.58 33.80
CA SER A 241 -6.13 3.60 32.68
C SER A 241 -5.42 3.55 31.32
N THR A 242 -4.58 2.52 31.12
CA THR A 242 -3.85 2.32 29.86
C THR A 242 -3.97 0.90 29.29
N LEU A 243 -3.71 0.78 27.99
CA LEU A 243 -3.62 -0.49 27.27
C LEU A 243 -2.24 -0.63 26.62
N THR A 244 -1.54 -1.72 26.92
CA THR A 244 -0.20 -2.03 26.40
C THR A 244 -0.29 -2.98 25.20
N ILE A 245 -0.19 -2.47 23.99
CA ILE A 245 -0.30 -3.30 22.78
C ILE A 245 1.07 -3.88 22.41
N ARG A 246 1.30 -5.14 22.80
CA ARG A 246 2.50 -5.92 22.48
C ARG A 246 2.41 -6.55 21.10
N HIS A 247 3.57 -6.78 20.45
CA HIS A 247 3.70 -7.50 19.18
C HIS A 247 2.73 -7.05 18.05
N GLY A 248 2.46 -5.76 17.97
CA GLY A 248 1.65 -5.17 16.89
C GLY A 248 2.34 -5.25 15.53
N LYS A 249 1.63 -4.88 14.45
CA LYS A 249 2.15 -4.90 13.06
C LYS A 249 3.50 -4.18 12.90
N ALA A 250 3.75 -3.14 13.70
CA ALA A 250 4.97 -2.34 13.68
C ALA A 250 6.15 -2.97 14.44
N LYS A 251 6.01 -4.17 15.02
CA LYS A 251 6.99 -4.86 15.89
C LYS A 251 7.46 -4.05 17.12
N ARG A 252 6.80 -2.94 17.44
CA ARG A 252 7.03 -2.12 18.64
C ARG A 252 5.95 -2.39 19.68
N GLN A 253 6.27 -2.10 20.95
CA GLN A 253 5.28 -1.96 22.01
C GLN A 253 4.72 -0.53 21.96
N ASP A 254 3.41 -0.39 22.01
CA ASP A 254 2.72 0.90 22.10
C ASP A 254 1.85 0.90 23.37
N VAL A 255 1.92 1.94 24.18
CA VAL A 255 0.97 2.17 25.30
C VAL A 255 0.01 3.29 24.88
N ILE A 256 -1.29 3.08 25.08
CA ILE A 256 -2.33 4.07 24.78
C ILE A 256 -3.23 4.31 26.00
N PRO A 257 -3.77 5.52 26.19
CA PRO A 257 -4.78 5.77 27.20
C PRO A 257 -6.07 5.01 26.89
N MET A 258 -6.80 4.63 27.94
CA MET A 258 -8.07 3.92 27.89
C MET A 258 -9.20 4.87 28.29
N HIS A 259 -10.24 4.96 27.47
CA HIS A 259 -11.44 5.73 27.81
C HIS A 259 -12.20 5.07 28.98
N SER A 260 -12.84 5.86 29.84
CA SER A 260 -13.55 5.39 31.04
C SER A 260 -14.56 4.28 30.74
N GLN A 261 -15.45 4.48 29.76
CA GLN A 261 -16.42 3.46 29.31
C GLN A 261 -15.78 2.13 28.87
N LEU A 262 -14.58 2.17 28.27
CA LEU A 262 -13.85 0.96 27.91
C LEU A 262 -13.23 0.29 29.14
N ALA A 263 -12.72 1.08 30.09
CA ALA A 263 -12.22 0.56 31.37
C ALA A 263 -13.34 -0.12 32.16
N GLU A 264 -14.52 0.48 32.22
CA GLU A 264 -15.71 -0.05 32.87
C GLU A 264 -16.18 -1.37 32.22
N ALA A 265 -16.38 -1.39 30.90
CA ALA A 265 -16.79 -2.60 30.18
C ALA A 265 -15.75 -3.74 30.28
N LEU A 266 -14.45 -3.41 30.42
CA LEU A 266 -13.40 -4.40 30.68
C LEU A 266 -13.38 -4.87 32.13
N ARG A 267 -13.65 -4.00 33.12
CA ARG A 267 -13.80 -4.37 34.54
C ARG A 267 -15.00 -5.29 34.74
N GLN A 268 -16.17 -4.94 34.21
CA GLN A 268 -17.36 -5.80 34.24
C GLN A 268 -17.04 -7.18 33.65
N ARG A 269 -16.44 -7.21 32.46
CA ARG A 269 -16.05 -8.45 31.80
C ARG A 269 -15.04 -9.29 32.60
N PHE A 270 -14.09 -8.65 33.28
CA PHE A 270 -13.13 -9.35 34.15
C PHE A 270 -13.82 -9.95 35.37
N ASN A 271 -14.78 -9.24 35.97
CA ASN A 271 -15.54 -9.72 37.12
C ASN A 271 -16.49 -10.88 36.75
N GLU A 272 -17.12 -10.83 35.58
CA GLU A 272 -17.95 -11.91 35.03
C GLU A 272 -17.14 -13.17 34.66
N GLN A 273 -15.88 -12.98 34.21
CA GLN A 273 -15.00 -14.05 33.75
C GLN A 273 -13.58 -13.85 34.27
N PRO A 274 -13.31 -14.08 35.58
CA PRO A 274 -12.00 -13.93 36.16
C PRO A 274 -10.98 -14.84 35.46
N ALA A 275 -9.83 -14.27 35.11
CA ALA A 275 -8.86 -14.95 34.26
C ALA A 275 -7.42 -14.57 34.61
N LEU A 276 -6.49 -15.48 34.31
CA LEU A 276 -5.06 -15.26 34.53
C LEU A 276 -4.55 -14.05 33.73
N PRO A 277 -3.53 -13.32 34.21
CA PRO A 277 -2.95 -12.19 33.48
C PRO A 277 -2.45 -12.54 32.05
N THR A 278 -2.06 -13.79 31.83
CA THR A 278 -1.62 -14.31 30.52
C THR A 278 -2.77 -14.71 29.60
N ALA A 279 -4.01 -14.81 30.10
CA ALA A 279 -5.17 -15.14 29.29
C ALA A 279 -5.58 -13.96 28.40
N HIS A 280 -6.14 -14.27 27.23
CA HIS A 280 -6.66 -13.26 26.30
C HIS A 280 -7.95 -12.66 26.84
N VAL A 281 -8.11 -11.34 26.70
CA VAL A 281 -9.31 -10.58 27.12
C VAL A 281 -10.59 -11.11 26.43
N TRP A 282 -10.44 -11.61 25.20
CA TRP A 282 -11.49 -12.28 24.45
C TRP A 282 -11.01 -13.67 23.99
N SER A 283 -11.61 -14.71 24.56
CA SER A 283 -11.40 -16.10 24.15
C SER A 283 -11.89 -16.37 22.72
N THR A 284 -13.00 -15.72 22.33
CA THR A 284 -13.60 -15.81 20.99
C THR A 284 -13.55 -14.45 20.29
N THR A 285 -13.12 -14.42 19.02
CA THR A 285 -13.20 -13.21 18.18
C THR A 285 -14.62 -13.03 17.65
N VAL A 286 -15.14 -11.80 17.66
CA VAL A 286 -16.30 -11.44 16.83
C VAL A 286 -16.00 -11.71 15.35
N THR A 287 -16.69 -12.69 14.77
CA THR A 287 -16.54 -13.06 13.36
C THR A 287 -17.16 -12.01 12.45
N ASP A 288 -16.83 -12.05 11.15
CA ASP A 288 -17.41 -11.10 10.20
C ASP A 288 -18.92 -11.36 10.01
N GLN A 289 -19.38 -12.62 10.14
CA GLN A 289 -20.79 -12.98 10.17
C GLN A 289 -21.50 -12.49 11.44
N THR A 290 -20.86 -12.64 12.61
CA THR A 290 -21.40 -12.13 13.89
C THR A 290 -21.58 -10.62 13.83
N ARG A 291 -20.56 -9.89 13.36
CA ARG A 291 -20.64 -8.43 13.16
C ARG A 291 -21.75 -8.04 12.18
N GLN A 292 -21.91 -8.75 11.07
CA GLN A 292 -23.00 -8.47 10.12
C GLN A 292 -24.38 -8.66 10.76
N LYS A 293 -24.56 -9.68 11.62
CA LYS A 293 -25.80 -9.87 12.39
C LYS A 293 -26.02 -8.74 13.40
N ASP A 294 -24.97 -8.25 14.06
CA ASP A 294 -25.07 -7.13 15.00
C ASP A 294 -25.40 -5.82 14.28
N PHE A 295 -24.73 -5.51 13.16
CA PHE A 295 -25.04 -4.35 12.33
C PHE A 295 -26.47 -4.39 11.78
N LEU A 296 -26.98 -5.59 11.43
CA LEU A 296 -28.38 -5.76 11.01
C LEU A 296 -29.36 -5.48 12.15
N ARG A 297 -29.09 -6.01 13.36
CA ARG A 297 -29.93 -5.79 14.54
C ARG A 297 -29.92 -4.34 15.00
N ALA A 298 -28.76 -3.68 14.91
CA ALA A 298 -28.59 -2.29 15.26
C ALA A 298 -29.19 -1.32 14.22
N GLY A 299 -29.72 -1.81 13.09
CA GLY A 299 -30.26 -0.95 12.02
C GLY A 299 -29.19 -0.17 11.25
N ILE A 300 -27.97 -0.71 11.14
CA ILE A 300 -26.82 -0.15 10.40
C ILE A 300 -26.62 -0.87 9.07
N ALA A 301 -27.03 -2.14 9.00
CA ALA A 301 -26.97 -2.95 7.79
C ALA A 301 -28.36 -3.42 7.37
N ARG A 302 -28.58 -3.55 6.07
CA ARG A 302 -29.83 -4.06 5.49
C ARG A 302 -29.64 -5.43 4.83
N ARG A 303 -30.71 -6.20 4.70
CA ARG A 303 -30.73 -7.40 3.84
C ARG A 303 -31.06 -6.96 2.42
N VAL A 304 -30.23 -7.36 1.47
CA VAL A 304 -30.42 -7.14 0.04
C VAL A 304 -30.53 -8.51 -0.64
N VAL A 305 -31.42 -8.63 -1.62
CA VAL A 305 -31.53 -9.84 -2.45
C VAL A 305 -30.26 -10.02 -3.27
N VAL A 306 -29.77 -11.25 -3.40
CA VAL A 306 -28.68 -11.58 -4.32
C VAL A 306 -29.27 -11.84 -5.69
N LEU A 307 -28.88 -11.04 -6.67
CA LEU A 307 -29.23 -11.22 -8.08
C LEU A 307 -28.14 -12.04 -8.79
N ASP A 308 -28.51 -12.73 -9.87
CA ASP A 308 -27.58 -13.34 -10.82
C ASP A 308 -27.14 -12.33 -11.90
N ASN A 309 -26.45 -12.83 -12.94
CA ASN A 309 -25.95 -12.00 -14.04
C ASN A 309 -27.09 -11.40 -14.89
N ASP A 310 -28.26 -12.06 -14.90
CA ASP A 310 -29.44 -11.68 -15.68
C ASP A 310 -30.43 -10.84 -14.83
N GLY A 311 -30.01 -10.44 -13.63
CA GLY A 311 -30.79 -9.60 -12.71
C GLY A 311 -31.89 -10.34 -11.93
N GLN A 312 -31.98 -11.66 -12.01
CA GLN A 312 -33.02 -12.43 -11.32
C GLN A 312 -32.62 -12.80 -9.89
N PRO A 313 -33.58 -12.91 -8.94
CA PRO A 313 -33.28 -13.34 -7.57
C PRO A 313 -32.75 -14.77 -7.49
N VAL A 314 -31.49 -14.94 -7.06
CA VAL A 314 -30.88 -16.26 -6.85
C VAL A 314 -31.66 -17.00 -5.77
N LYS A 315 -32.23 -18.15 -6.13
CA LYS A 315 -32.95 -19.04 -5.20
C LYS A 315 -31.98 -20.08 -4.61
N VAL A 316 -32.18 -20.45 -3.34
CA VAL A 316 -31.38 -21.46 -2.62
C VAL A 316 -32.31 -22.39 -1.84
N GLY A 317 -32.00 -23.68 -1.87
CA GLY A 317 -32.81 -24.76 -1.30
C GLY A 317 -33.35 -25.70 -2.38
N SER A 318 -34.06 -26.74 -1.97
CA SER A 318 -34.74 -27.69 -2.85
C SER A 318 -36.21 -27.86 -2.45
N GLY A 319 -37.07 -28.10 -3.45
CA GLY A 319 -38.52 -28.24 -3.27
C GLY A 319 -39.15 -27.09 -2.48
N SER A 320 -40.06 -27.42 -1.56
CA SER A 320 -40.80 -26.46 -0.72
C SER A 320 -39.93 -25.65 0.26
N ARG A 321 -38.62 -25.91 0.35
CA ARG A 321 -37.67 -25.12 1.16
C ARG A 321 -36.90 -24.07 0.36
N THR A 322 -37.24 -23.88 -0.92
CA THR A 322 -36.65 -22.85 -1.78
C THR A 322 -36.91 -21.45 -1.24
N ARG A 323 -35.84 -20.66 -1.03
CA ARG A 323 -35.91 -19.27 -0.55
C ARG A 323 -35.01 -18.37 -1.38
N VAL A 324 -35.39 -17.09 -1.49
CA VAL A 324 -34.55 -16.08 -2.12
C VAL A 324 -33.29 -15.84 -1.27
N LYS A 325 -32.12 -15.92 -1.91
CA LYS A 325 -30.82 -15.69 -1.28
C LYS A 325 -30.70 -14.21 -0.92
N THR A 326 -30.43 -13.93 0.35
CA THR A 326 -30.18 -12.57 0.83
C THR A 326 -28.76 -12.43 1.36
N ARG A 327 -28.19 -11.23 1.18
CA ARG A 327 -26.88 -10.82 1.69
C ARG A 327 -27.07 -9.64 2.64
N ILE A 328 -26.34 -9.63 3.77
CA ILE A 328 -26.29 -8.47 4.65
C ILE A 328 -25.29 -7.47 4.06
N VAL A 329 -25.74 -6.24 3.83
CA VAL A 329 -24.96 -5.14 3.26
C VAL A 329 -24.96 -3.98 4.26
N ALA A 330 -23.76 -3.52 4.61
CA ALA A 330 -23.51 -2.40 5.51
C ALA A 330 -22.93 -1.24 4.70
N GLU A 331 -23.76 -0.72 3.80
CA GLU A 331 -23.48 0.38 2.88
C GLU A 331 -24.63 1.39 3.03
N ASP A 332 -24.30 2.68 3.05
CA ASP A 332 -25.29 3.76 3.05
C ASP A 332 -25.78 4.10 1.63
N GLU A 333 -26.59 5.16 1.53
CA GLU A 333 -27.20 5.61 0.27
C GLU A 333 -26.14 6.08 -0.73
N GLU A 334 -25.02 6.64 -0.26
CA GLU A 334 -23.88 7.04 -1.08
C GLU A 334 -22.85 5.90 -1.32
N GLY A 335 -23.19 4.66 -0.98
CA GLY A 335 -22.37 3.47 -1.23
C GLY A 335 -21.09 3.35 -0.37
N ARG A 336 -21.00 4.11 0.72
CA ARG A 336 -19.87 4.08 1.66
C ARG A 336 -20.04 2.91 2.63
N VAL A 337 -18.98 2.14 2.83
CA VAL A 337 -18.98 0.86 3.54
C VAL A 337 -18.66 1.03 5.03
N ILE A 338 -19.45 0.37 5.89
CA ILE A 338 -19.14 0.17 7.30
C ILE A 338 -18.61 -1.26 7.52
N ASP A 339 -17.37 -1.37 8.00
CA ASP A 339 -16.77 -2.62 8.47
C ASP A 339 -16.16 -2.45 9.87
N LEU A 340 -15.49 -3.47 10.41
CA LEU A 340 -14.85 -3.35 11.74
C LEU A 340 -13.77 -2.25 11.78
N HIS A 341 -13.19 -1.87 10.63
CA HIS A 341 -12.23 -0.77 10.56
C HIS A 341 -12.91 0.60 10.51
N ALA A 342 -14.20 0.67 10.15
CA ALA A 342 -14.99 1.89 10.24
C ALA A 342 -15.09 2.40 11.69
N LEU A 343 -15.17 1.53 12.70
CA LEU A 343 -15.15 1.95 14.12
C LEU A 343 -13.87 2.71 14.50
N ARG A 344 -12.73 2.26 13.98
CA ARG A 344 -11.45 2.96 14.14
C ARG A 344 -11.40 4.24 13.30
N THR A 345 -12.10 4.29 12.16
CA THR A 345 -12.31 5.54 11.41
C THR A 345 -13.17 6.52 12.23
N THR A 346 -14.21 6.04 12.94
CA THR A 346 -15.02 6.83 13.87
C THR A 346 -14.14 7.48 14.93
N LEU A 347 -13.23 6.73 15.58
CA LEU A 347 -12.26 7.32 16.53
C LEU A 347 -11.45 8.46 15.90
N GLY A 348 -10.88 8.23 14.71
CA GLY A 348 -10.08 9.24 14.02
C GLY A 348 -10.87 10.50 13.69
N THR A 349 -12.12 10.35 13.26
CA THR A 349 -13.02 11.49 12.99
C THR A 349 -13.50 12.18 14.27
N GLN A 350 -13.78 11.44 15.35
CA GLN A 350 -14.14 12.02 16.66
C GLN A 350 -12.98 12.83 17.26
N LEU A 351 -11.75 12.32 17.20
CA LEU A 351 -10.55 13.07 17.61
C LEU A 351 -10.36 14.34 16.77
N ALA A 352 -10.58 14.28 15.45
CA ALA A 352 -10.52 15.45 14.59
C ALA A 352 -11.60 16.50 14.95
N ARG A 353 -12.84 16.07 15.19
CA ARG A 353 -13.97 16.93 15.62
C ARG A 353 -13.76 17.56 16.99
N ALA A 354 -13.14 16.83 17.92
CA ALA A 354 -12.73 17.32 19.22
C ALA A 354 -11.53 18.31 19.17
N GLY A 355 -11.02 18.65 17.98
CA GLY A 355 -9.91 19.57 17.81
C GLY A 355 -8.55 19.00 18.22
N VAL A 356 -8.44 17.68 18.44
CA VAL A 356 -7.18 17.05 18.85
C VAL A 356 -6.13 17.23 17.75
N PRO A 357 -4.90 17.69 18.05
CA PRO A 357 -3.83 17.81 17.07
C PRO A 357 -3.53 16.49 16.35
N PRO A 358 -3.31 16.49 15.01
CA PRO A 358 -3.03 15.28 14.23
C PRO A 358 -1.87 14.42 14.75
N GLN A 359 -0.87 15.01 15.41
CA GLN A 359 0.27 14.32 16.03
C GLN A 359 -0.17 13.49 17.26
N ILE A 360 -1.09 14.02 18.07
CA ILE A 360 -1.66 13.32 19.22
C ILE A 360 -2.59 12.21 18.72
N ALA A 361 -3.45 12.50 17.73
CA ALA A 361 -4.27 11.49 17.08
C ALA A 361 -3.41 10.38 16.44
N GLN A 362 -2.28 10.69 15.81
CA GLN A 362 -1.34 9.70 15.27
C GLN A 362 -0.79 8.77 16.36
N ARG A 363 -0.48 9.30 17.55
CA ARG A 363 -0.02 8.51 18.71
C ARG A 363 -1.12 7.59 19.23
N ILE A 364 -2.31 8.12 19.52
CA ILE A 364 -3.49 7.34 19.97
C ILE A 364 -3.84 6.23 18.96
N MET A 365 -3.94 6.59 17.69
CA MET A 365 -4.25 5.63 16.63
C MET A 365 -3.09 4.66 16.36
N ARG A 366 -1.84 4.96 16.74
CA ARG A 366 -0.66 4.16 16.40
C ARG A 366 -0.52 3.98 14.88
N HIS A 367 -0.47 5.12 14.16
CA HIS A 367 -0.11 5.18 12.74
C HIS A 367 1.39 5.43 12.57
N SER A 368 2.06 4.60 11.77
CA SER A 368 3.48 4.77 11.42
C SER A 368 3.74 5.94 10.47
N ASP A 369 2.75 6.28 9.63
CA ASP A 369 2.80 7.37 8.65
C ASP A 369 1.67 8.38 8.95
N TYR A 370 2.06 9.64 9.10
CA TYR A 370 1.20 10.79 9.31
C TYR A 370 0.07 10.90 8.27
N ARG A 371 0.35 10.58 6.99
CA ARG A 371 -0.63 10.63 5.90
C ARG A 371 -1.81 9.67 6.12
N THR A 372 -1.65 8.66 6.98
CA THR A 372 -2.77 7.78 7.37
C THR A 372 -3.71 8.48 8.34
N THR A 373 -3.19 9.27 9.28
CA THR A 373 -3.99 10.06 10.23
C THR A 373 -4.69 11.23 9.54
N GLN A 374 -3.99 11.94 8.64
CA GLN A 374 -4.52 13.11 7.94
C GLN A 374 -5.83 12.84 7.19
N LYS A 375 -6.03 11.59 6.71
CA LYS A 375 -7.27 11.14 6.05
C LYS A 375 -8.54 11.27 6.91
N HIS A 376 -8.42 11.37 8.22
CA HIS A 376 -9.57 11.56 9.11
C HIS A 376 -9.98 13.04 9.22
N TYR A 377 -9.02 13.97 9.04
CA TYR A 377 -9.24 15.42 9.04
C TYR A 377 -9.79 15.91 7.69
N THR A 378 -9.49 15.21 6.59
CA THR A 378 -10.07 15.48 5.26
C THR A 378 -11.49 14.96 5.06
N VAL A 379 -12.13 14.41 6.10
CA VAL A 379 -13.50 13.86 6.07
C VAL A 379 -14.49 14.74 6.88
N LEU A 380 -14.00 15.87 7.40
CA LEU A 380 -14.83 16.89 8.05
C LEU A 380 -15.79 17.51 7.02
N GLY A 381 -17.07 17.61 7.37
CA GLY A 381 -18.14 18.09 6.49
C GLY A 381 -18.36 19.60 6.55
N LEU A 382 -19.39 20.08 5.83
CA LEU A 382 -19.82 21.48 5.86
C LEU A 382 -20.19 21.95 7.27
N THR A 383 -20.83 21.10 8.07
CA THR A 383 -21.15 21.40 9.48
C THR A 383 -19.91 21.51 10.37
N ASP A 384 -18.93 20.61 10.17
CA ASP A 384 -17.66 20.63 10.90
C ASP A 384 -16.82 21.88 10.54
N THR A 385 -16.92 22.36 9.30
CA THR A 385 -16.23 23.58 8.84
C THR A 385 -16.95 24.87 9.24
N ALA A 386 -18.28 24.90 9.26
CA ALA A 386 -19.06 26.03 9.78
C ALA A 386 -18.73 26.31 11.25
N ALA A 387 -18.77 25.28 12.10
CA ALA A 387 -18.40 25.40 13.52
C ALA A 387 -16.91 25.77 13.75
N ALA A 388 -16.04 25.61 12.74
CA ALA A 388 -14.67 26.10 12.78
C ALA A 388 -14.55 27.58 12.37
N VAL A 389 -15.39 28.03 11.42
CA VAL A 389 -15.50 29.45 11.01
C VAL A 389 -16.12 30.29 12.12
N GLU A 390 -17.13 29.79 12.83
CA GLU A 390 -17.76 30.47 13.99
C GLU A 390 -16.79 30.70 15.16
N ARG A 391 -15.69 29.94 15.25
CA ARG A 391 -14.63 30.13 16.27
C ARG A 391 -13.61 31.21 15.89
N LEU A 392 -13.68 31.77 14.68
CA LEU A 392 -12.83 32.88 14.29
C LEU A 392 -13.24 34.14 15.06
N PRO A 393 -12.29 35.00 15.48
CA PRO A 393 -12.61 36.22 16.19
C PRO A 393 -13.45 37.15 15.31
N ALA A 394 -14.50 37.74 15.89
CA ALA A 394 -15.32 38.72 15.20
C ALA A 394 -14.48 39.95 14.82
N ILE A 395 -14.46 40.29 13.53
CA ILE A 395 -13.79 41.51 13.04
C ILE A 395 -14.66 42.70 13.43
N SER A 396 -14.25 43.42 14.46
CA SER A 396 -14.91 44.67 14.86
C SER A 396 -14.65 45.75 13.81
N ILE A 397 -15.62 45.94 12.91
CA ILE A 397 -15.73 47.16 12.13
C ILE A 397 -16.28 48.21 13.10
N GLY A 398 -15.43 49.16 13.51
CA GLY A 398 -15.83 50.22 14.42
C GLY A 398 -17.02 50.98 13.84
N GLN A 399 -18.13 51.03 14.58
CA GLN A 399 -19.26 51.85 14.16
C GLN A 399 -18.80 53.31 14.04
N PRO A 400 -19.15 54.03 12.95
CA PRO A 400 -18.93 55.47 12.91
C PRO A 400 -19.73 56.08 14.05
N THR A 401 -19.02 56.71 14.99
CA THR A 401 -19.66 57.37 16.13
C THR A 401 -20.49 58.53 15.61
N MET A 402 -21.81 58.33 15.53
CA MET A 402 -22.75 59.43 15.30
C MET A 402 -22.68 60.36 16.51
N ARG A 403 -21.83 61.39 16.40
CA ARG A 403 -21.79 62.50 17.35
C ARG A 403 -23.13 63.23 17.27
N ALA A 404 -23.96 63.05 18.28
CA ALA A 404 -25.12 63.91 18.47
C ALA A 404 -24.61 65.34 18.76
N THR A 405 -24.98 66.30 17.91
CA THR A 405 -24.63 67.72 18.07
C THR A 405 -25.50 68.35 19.16
N GLY A 406 -25.30 67.92 20.41
CA GLY A 406 -25.97 68.48 21.59
C GLY A 406 -25.33 69.80 22.00
N THR A 407 -26.11 70.88 21.98
CA THR A 407 -25.68 72.24 22.31
C THR A 407 -25.29 72.37 23.79
N LEU A 408 -24.05 72.74 24.10
CA LEU A 408 -23.68 73.27 25.41
C LEU A 408 -22.73 74.46 25.24
N ALA A 409 -23.11 75.58 25.84
CA ALA A 409 -22.26 76.75 25.99
C ALA A 409 -21.43 76.62 27.27
N ALA A 410 -20.12 76.88 27.16
CA ALA A 410 -19.25 77.23 28.29
C ALA A 410 -18.03 77.98 27.74
N ASP A 411 -17.89 79.23 28.14
CA ASP A 411 -16.77 80.12 27.82
C ASP A 411 -15.78 80.15 29.01
N PRO A 412 -14.68 80.91 29.01
CA PRO A 412 -13.40 80.41 28.51
C PRO A 412 -12.32 80.32 29.60
N SER A 413 -11.46 79.29 29.56
CA SER A 413 -10.12 79.40 30.17
C SER A 413 -9.09 78.43 29.57
N THR A 414 -7.90 78.99 29.31
CA THR A 414 -6.62 78.30 29.01
C THR A 414 -6.49 77.60 27.65
N PRO A 415 -5.63 78.11 26.73
CA PRO A 415 -5.39 77.45 25.43
C PRO A 415 -4.30 76.35 25.52
N PRO A 416 -4.49 75.18 24.88
CA PRO A 416 -3.38 74.29 24.56
C PRO A 416 -2.59 74.84 23.35
N PRO A 417 -1.28 74.52 23.23
CA PRO A 417 -0.34 75.36 22.48
C PRO A 417 -0.34 75.13 20.97
N PHE A 418 0.10 76.18 20.26
CA PHE A 418 0.46 76.13 18.84
C PHE A 418 1.55 75.10 18.54
N CYS A 419 1.48 74.50 17.35
CA CYS A 419 2.49 73.60 16.81
C CYS A 419 3.88 74.26 16.72
N HIS A 420 4.94 73.54 17.09
CA HIS A 420 6.27 73.75 16.52
C HIS A 420 6.98 72.43 16.20
N PRO A 421 7.84 72.41 15.16
CA PRO A 421 8.50 71.20 14.69
C PRO A 421 9.88 70.96 15.33
N MET A 422 10.36 69.71 15.20
CA MET A 422 11.78 69.33 15.09
C MET A 422 12.79 69.90 16.11
N GLY A 423 13.29 69.03 17.00
CA GLY A 423 14.69 69.14 17.41
C GLY A 423 15.08 68.51 18.76
N CYS A 424 15.88 67.45 18.71
CA CYS A 424 16.97 67.26 19.67
C CYS A 424 18.19 66.69 18.93
N LYS A 425 19.36 67.31 19.10
CA LYS A 425 20.62 67.00 18.39
C LYS A 425 21.71 66.52 19.34
N THR A 426 22.63 65.72 18.78
CA THR A 426 24.03 65.41 19.21
C THR A 426 24.19 64.62 20.53
N ALA A 427 25.22 63.78 20.76
CA ALA A 427 26.35 63.22 19.97
C ALA A 427 27.02 62.07 20.81
N PRO A 428 28.06 61.33 20.36
CA PRO A 428 28.77 61.34 19.06
C PRO A 428 28.95 59.96 18.36
N ASN A 429 29.27 60.06 17.06
CA ASN A 429 30.15 59.24 16.21
C ASN A 429 30.67 57.87 16.70
N ASP A 430 30.48 56.84 15.86
CA ASP A 430 31.65 56.22 15.22
C ASP A 430 31.30 55.64 13.83
N ALA A 431 31.77 56.30 12.76
CA ALA A 431 31.74 55.83 11.38
C ALA A 431 32.69 56.65 10.51
N SER A 432 33.82 56.07 10.12
CA SER A 432 34.80 56.71 9.22
C SER A 432 34.73 56.15 7.80
N ARG A 433 34.50 57.06 6.83
CA ARG A 433 34.82 57.04 5.37
C ARG A 433 34.58 55.75 4.56
N CYS A 434 33.73 55.77 3.53
CA CYS A 434 33.89 56.41 2.20
C CYS A 434 34.88 55.74 1.22
N ASP A 435 34.28 55.05 0.23
CA ASP A 435 34.37 55.33 -1.22
C ASP A 435 35.54 54.89 -2.14
N LYS A 436 35.10 54.34 -3.29
CA LYS A 436 35.73 54.20 -4.63
C LYS A 436 36.91 53.20 -4.73
N ALA A 437 36.94 52.24 -5.66
CA ALA A 437 36.58 52.34 -7.08
C ALA A 437 36.23 50.97 -7.75
N SER A 438 35.62 51.05 -8.94
CA SER A 438 35.38 49.94 -9.91
C SER A 438 36.62 49.75 -10.85
N PRO A 439 36.63 48.94 -11.95
CA PRO A 439 35.58 48.04 -12.51
C PRO A 439 36.05 46.67 -13.07
N THR A 440 35.11 45.76 -13.42
CA THR A 440 35.09 45.13 -14.79
C THR A 440 33.76 44.42 -15.14
N ALA A 441 33.49 44.40 -16.46
CA ALA A 441 32.38 43.83 -17.23
C ALA A 441 32.31 42.27 -17.27
N ALA A 442 31.26 41.56 -17.77
CA ALA A 442 29.85 41.87 -18.10
C ALA A 442 29.08 40.58 -18.52
N ARG A 443 27.78 40.75 -18.88
CA ARG A 443 26.84 39.85 -19.60
C ARG A 443 26.10 38.75 -18.80
N SER A 444 24.87 38.34 -19.14
CA SER A 444 23.59 39.03 -19.48
C SER A 444 22.57 38.00 -20.02
N GLY A 445 21.29 38.06 -19.62
CA GLY A 445 20.20 37.22 -20.20
C GLY A 445 19.05 36.97 -19.22
N SER A 446 18.22 37.96 -18.90
CA SER A 446 17.00 38.36 -19.63
C SER A 446 15.73 37.64 -19.14
N THR A 447 14.98 38.31 -18.26
CA THR A 447 13.63 37.91 -17.81
C THR A 447 12.65 39.01 -18.20
N LYS A 448 11.63 38.70 -19.02
CA LYS A 448 10.53 39.62 -19.33
C LYS A 448 9.33 39.33 -18.41
N PRO A 449 8.67 40.33 -17.82
CA PRO A 449 7.39 40.14 -17.14
C PRO A 449 6.24 40.14 -18.15
N LEU A 450 5.23 39.29 -17.94
CA LEU A 450 3.96 39.31 -18.67
C LEU A 450 2.89 40.01 -17.82
N GLN A 451 2.13 40.91 -18.45
CA GLN A 451 1.11 41.72 -17.81
C GLN A 451 -0.17 40.90 -17.53
N MET A 452 -0.81 41.14 -16.38
CA MET A 452 -2.20 40.76 -16.15
C MET A 452 -3.14 41.94 -16.43
N GLN A 453 -4.09 41.77 -17.35
CA GLN A 453 -5.34 42.54 -17.36
C GLN A 453 -6.51 41.67 -17.88
N GLY A 454 -7.65 41.77 -17.18
CA GLY A 454 -9.00 41.49 -17.70
C GLY A 454 -9.39 40.03 -17.95
N PHE A 455 -10.36 39.52 -17.18
CA PHE A 455 -11.75 39.44 -17.66
C PHE A 455 -12.69 38.98 -16.53
N PHE A 456 -13.50 39.91 -16.01
CA PHE A 456 -14.67 39.63 -15.17
C PHE A 456 -15.89 39.54 -16.10
N ARG A 457 -16.56 38.38 -16.19
CA ARG A 457 -18.02 38.20 -16.46
C ARG A 457 -18.39 36.72 -16.67
N ALA A 458 -19.68 36.44 -16.50
CA ALA A 458 -20.41 35.18 -16.78
C ALA A 458 -20.50 34.14 -15.63
N THR A 459 -21.28 34.48 -14.60
CA THR A 459 -22.01 33.52 -13.75
C THR A 459 -23.51 33.70 -13.92
N ALA A 460 -24.12 32.99 -14.87
CA ALA A 460 -25.56 32.71 -14.97
C ALA A 460 -25.77 31.66 -16.09
N GLU A 461 -26.88 30.91 -16.01
CA GLU A 461 -27.33 29.94 -17.03
C GLU A 461 -26.44 28.71 -17.26
N ILE A 462 -26.77 27.61 -16.57
CA ILE A 462 -27.18 26.29 -17.13
C ILE A 462 -27.54 25.43 -15.90
N CYS A 463 -28.74 25.65 -15.36
CA CYS A 463 -29.29 24.85 -14.27
C CYS A 463 -30.83 24.84 -14.29
N ALA A 464 -31.42 24.50 -15.43
CA ALA A 464 -32.84 24.18 -15.57
C ALA A 464 -33.07 23.28 -16.79
N LYS A 465 -34.00 22.30 -16.65
CA LYS A 465 -34.47 21.29 -17.62
C LYS A 465 -33.74 19.94 -17.63
N ARG A 466 -34.25 19.00 -16.82
CA ARG A 466 -34.86 17.72 -17.29
C ARG A 466 -35.41 16.90 -16.12
N ALA A 467 -36.66 17.18 -15.77
CA ALA A 467 -37.55 16.25 -15.07
C ALA A 467 -38.94 16.41 -15.70
N ASN A 468 -39.43 15.33 -16.32
CA ASN A 468 -40.81 14.95 -16.65
C ASN A 468 -40.75 13.92 -17.80
N GLY A 469 -41.51 12.83 -17.68
CA GLY A 469 -41.49 11.70 -18.61
C GLY A 469 -42.86 11.46 -19.26
N LEU A 470 -43.12 10.18 -19.60
CA LEU A 470 -44.31 9.57 -20.20
C LEU A 470 -44.37 9.48 -21.75
N GLU A 471 -43.78 8.38 -22.24
CA GLU A 471 -44.29 7.44 -23.27
C GLU A 471 -44.70 7.97 -24.68
N PRO A 472 -45.26 7.13 -25.59
CA PRO A 472 -44.42 6.35 -26.48
C PRO A 472 -44.78 6.50 -27.97
N SER A 473 -43.86 6.16 -28.88
CA SER A 473 -44.17 6.08 -30.32
C SER A 473 -43.51 4.87 -30.98
N THR A 474 -44.34 3.90 -31.36
CA THR A 474 -44.05 2.86 -32.35
C THR A 474 -43.76 3.47 -33.73
N PHE A 475 -42.72 3.02 -34.45
CA PHE A 475 -42.84 2.54 -35.84
C PHE A 475 -41.56 1.83 -36.34
N SER A 476 -41.73 0.55 -36.69
CA SER A 476 -41.25 -0.16 -37.90
C SER A 476 -39.79 -0.13 -38.42
N LEU A 477 -39.22 -1.35 -38.44
CA LEU A 477 -38.67 -2.10 -39.60
C LEU A 477 -37.28 -1.81 -40.22
N GLU A 478 -36.67 -2.95 -40.61
CA GLU A 478 -35.63 -3.23 -41.62
C GLU A 478 -34.15 -2.85 -41.33
N GLY A 479 -33.26 -3.85 -41.48
CA GLY A 479 -31.81 -3.77 -41.29
C GLY A 479 -31.21 -5.06 -40.75
#